data_AF-A0A1J3CZV9-F1
#
_entry.id   AF-A0A1J3CZV9-F1
#
_cell.length_a   1.000
_cell.length_b   1.000
_cell.length_c   1.000
_cell.angle_alpha   90.00
_cell.angle_beta   90.00
_cell.angle_gamma   90.00
#
_symmetry.space_group_name_H-M   'P 1'
#
loop_
_entity.id
_entity.type
_entity.pdbx_description
1 polymer ?
#
loop_
_entity_poly.entity_id
_entity_poly.type
_entity_poly.pdbx_seq_one_letter_code
_entity_poly.pdbx_strand_id
1 'polypeptide(L)'
;MSVWNYVVTAHKPTCVSHSCVGNFTSPQELNLIVAKCTRIEIHLLTPQGLQTIVDVPLYGRIATLELFRPHGETQDLLFIATEKYKFCVLQWDSESSELITRAMGDVSDSIGRPTDNGQIGII
;
A
#
# COMPACT_ATOMS: atom_id res chain seq x y z
N MET A 1 15.87 37.46 -7.36
CA MET A 1 16.76 36.38 -7.83
C MET A 1 16.04 35.07 -7.54
N SER A 2 15.69 34.31 -8.57
CA SER A 2 14.91 33.08 -8.41
C SER A 2 15.81 31.96 -7.91
N VAL A 3 15.42 31.26 -6.84
CA VAL A 3 16.17 30.15 -6.25
C VAL A 3 15.63 28.83 -6.81
N TRP A 4 16.52 27.99 -7.34
CA TRP A 4 16.19 26.65 -7.84
C TRP A 4 16.71 25.61 -6.85
N ASN A 5 15.83 24.75 -6.34
CA ASN A 5 16.18 23.72 -5.37
C ASN A 5 15.96 22.33 -5.95
N TYR A 6 16.85 21.39 -5.61
CA TYR A 6 16.71 19.96 -5.90
C TYR A 6 16.67 19.19 -4.58
N VAL A 7 15.68 18.32 -4.42
CA VAL A 7 15.46 17.52 -3.21
C VAL A 7 15.48 16.05 -3.59
N VAL A 8 16.28 15.26 -2.86
CA VAL A 8 16.44 13.82 -3.11
C VAL A 8 16.47 13.05 -1.79
N THR A 9 16.02 11.80 -1.83
CA THR A 9 16.03 10.90 -0.66
C THR A 9 17.36 10.17 -0.57
N ALA A 10 18.18 10.47 0.45
CA ALA A 10 19.44 9.75 0.70
C ALA A 10 19.21 8.36 1.32
N HIS A 11 18.23 8.24 2.22
CA HIS A 11 17.84 6.98 2.84
C HIS A 11 16.33 6.83 2.83
N LYS A 12 15.84 5.66 2.39
CA LYS A 12 14.39 5.37 2.37
C LYS A 12 13.82 5.36 3.80
N PRO A 13 12.53 5.66 4.00
CA PRO A 13 11.88 5.53 5.30
C PRO A 13 12.03 4.10 5.86
N THR A 14 12.42 3.98 7.12
CA THR A 14 12.61 2.69 7.81
C THR A 14 11.50 2.34 8.79
N CYS A 15 10.77 3.35 9.27
CA CYS A 15 9.67 3.17 10.20
C CYS A 15 8.53 2.41 9.53
N VAL A 16 8.14 1.29 10.14
CA VAL A 16 6.97 0.51 9.73
C VAL A 16 5.74 1.11 10.38
N SER A 17 4.77 1.58 9.58
CA SER A 17 3.53 2.17 10.09
C SER A 17 2.37 1.18 10.09
N HIS A 18 2.27 0.34 9.07
CA HIS A 18 1.21 -0.66 8.93
C HIS A 18 1.78 -1.95 8.38
N SER A 19 1.10 -3.06 8.66
CA SER A 19 1.39 -4.35 8.06
C SER A 19 0.13 -5.19 7.98
N CYS A 20 -0.02 -5.97 6.92
CA CYS A 20 -1.08 -6.95 6.81
C CYS A 20 -0.53 -8.26 6.23
N VAL A 21 -1.28 -9.34 6.44
CA VAL A 21 -0.93 -10.70 6.02
C VAL A 21 -2.10 -11.28 5.26
N GLY A 22 -1.83 -11.90 4.11
CA GLY A 22 -2.86 -12.52 3.27
C GLY A 22 -2.28 -13.16 2.02
N ASN A 23 -3.14 -13.67 1.15
CA ASN A 23 -2.77 -14.33 -0.10
C ASN A 23 -2.84 -13.34 -1.27
N PHE A 24 -1.85 -12.45 -1.36
CA PHE A 24 -1.85 -11.34 -2.31
C PHE A 24 -1.21 -11.70 -3.66
N THR A 25 -0.10 -12.46 -3.66
CA THR A 25 0.61 -12.82 -4.90
C THR A 25 0.08 -14.06 -5.58
N SER A 26 -0.51 -14.96 -4.80
CA SER A 26 -1.10 -16.21 -5.29
C SER A 26 -2.10 -16.73 -4.24
N PRO A 27 -3.17 -17.45 -4.64
CA PRO A 27 -4.19 -17.95 -3.70
C PRO A 27 -3.66 -18.89 -2.61
N GLN A 28 -2.51 -19.53 -2.82
CA GLN A 28 -1.91 -20.51 -1.89
C GLN A 28 -0.67 -19.98 -1.18
N GLU A 29 -0.15 -18.82 -1.60
CA GLU A 29 1.05 -18.23 -1.02
C GLU A 29 0.68 -17.24 0.07
N LEU A 30 1.38 -17.28 1.19
CA LEU A 30 1.16 -16.31 2.27
C LEU A 30 2.15 -15.16 2.12
N ASN A 31 1.62 -13.94 2.07
CA ASN A 31 2.42 -12.73 1.95
C ASN A 31 2.36 -11.90 3.21
N LEU A 32 3.47 -11.22 3.50
CA LEU A 32 3.54 -10.12 4.46
C LEU A 32 3.72 -8.83 3.67
N ILE A 33 2.78 -7.89 3.83
CA ILE A 33 2.86 -6.56 3.23
C ILE A 33 3.19 -5.57 4.33
N VAL A 34 4.18 -4.71 4.09
CA VAL A 34 4.70 -3.75 5.06
C VAL A 34 4.64 -2.35 4.45
N ALA A 35 3.95 -1.43 5.12
CA ALA A 35 3.97 -0.02 4.81
C ALA A 35 5.07 0.71 5.58
N LYS A 36 5.92 1.43 4.86
CA LYS A 36 6.95 2.32 5.41
C LYS A 36 6.72 3.75 4.93
N CYS A 37 5.78 4.44 5.59
CA CYS A 37 5.38 5.83 5.31
C CYS A 37 4.87 6.04 3.87
N THR A 38 5.76 6.22 2.90
CA THR A 38 5.46 6.45 1.48
C THR A 38 5.88 5.28 0.58
N ARG A 39 6.16 4.11 1.16
CA ARG A 39 6.55 2.91 0.42
C ARG A 39 5.79 1.69 0.92
N ILE A 40 5.57 0.73 0.04
CA ILE A 40 5.09 -0.60 0.40
C ILE A 40 6.13 -1.64 -0.03
N GLU A 41 6.33 -2.62 0.83
CA GLU A 41 7.14 -3.80 0.57
C GLU A 41 6.25 -5.03 0.68
N ILE A 42 6.34 -5.92 -0.30
CA ILE A 42 5.58 -7.17 -0.34
C ILE A 42 6.58 -8.32 -0.24
N HIS A 43 6.36 -9.19 0.73
CA HIS A 43 7.22 -10.31 1.04
C HIS A 43 6.44 -11.62 0.90
N LEU A 44 7.06 -12.64 0.33
CA LEU A 44 6.59 -14.02 0.37
C LEU A 44 7.09 -14.69 1.64
N LEU A 45 6.22 -15.38 2.36
CA LEU A 45 6.63 -16.23 3.47
C LEU A 45 7.14 -17.58 2.94
N THR A 46 8.41 -17.85 3.19
CA THR A 46 9.08 -19.11 2.85
C THR A 46 9.53 -19.82 4.14
N PRO A 47 9.80 -21.14 4.09
CA PRO A 47 10.34 -21.86 5.25
C PRO A 47 11.67 -21.29 5.78
N GLN A 48 12.46 -20.63 4.91
CA GLN A 48 13.74 -20.02 5.25
C GLN A 48 13.59 -18.60 5.82
N GLY A 49 12.42 -17.98 5.66
CA GLY A 49 12.15 -16.62 6.11
C GLY A 49 11.31 -15.82 5.11
N LEU A 50 11.48 -14.49 5.13
CA LEU A 50 10.75 -13.59 4.25
C LEU A 50 11.57 -13.29 3.00
N GLN A 51 10.98 -13.54 1.83
CA GLN A 51 11.56 -13.20 0.54
C GLN A 51 10.86 -11.95 -0.01
N THR A 52 11.59 -10.84 -0.15
CA THR A 52 11.04 -9.62 -0.77
C THR A 52 10.73 -9.88 -2.24
N ILE A 53 9.47 -9.64 -2.63
CA ILE A 53 9.01 -9.73 -4.01
C ILE A 53 9.13 -8.35 -4.66
N VAL A 54 8.56 -7.32 -4.02
CA VAL A 54 8.55 -5.96 -4.58
C VAL A 54 8.66 -4.90 -3.49
N ASP A 55 9.33 -3.78 -3.82
CA ASP A 55 9.41 -2.55 -3.03
C ASP A 55 9.06 -1.35 -3.93
N VAL A 56 7.85 -0.81 -3.78
CA VAL A 56 7.37 0.32 -4.59
C VAL A 56 7.11 1.58 -3.76
N PRO A 57 7.45 2.77 -4.29
CA PRO A 57 7.01 4.03 -3.70
C PRO A 57 5.53 4.31 -4.02
N LEU A 58 4.87 5.00 -3.11
CA LEU A 58 3.55 5.59 -3.30
C LEU A 58 3.65 7.11 -3.20
N TYR A 59 2.91 7.83 -4.04
CA TYR A 59 2.86 9.29 -4.02
C TYR A 59 1.89 9.83 -2.97
N GLY A 60 2.05 9.36 -1.73
CA GLY A 60 1.26 9.75 -0.58
C GLY A 60 1.73 9.01 0.68
N ARG A 61 1.45 9.57 1.85
CA ARG A 61 1.63 8.86 3.11
C ARG A 61 0.46 7.91 3.33
N ILE A 62 0.76 6.65 3.63
CA ILE A 62 -0.23 5.60 3.83
C ILE A 62 -0.93 5.84 5.17
N ALA A 63 -2.25 5.99 5.12
CA ALA A 63 -3.12 6.15 6.28
C ALA A 63 -3.89 4.87 6.62
N THR A 64 -4.21 4.05 5.62
CA THR A 64 -4.86 2.75 5.80
C THR A 64 -4.31 1.77 4.79
N LEU A 65 -4.07 0.54 5.23
CA LEU A 65 -3.58 -0.56 4.40
C LEU A 65 -4.29 -1.84 4.85
N GLU A 66 -5.14 -2.39 3.99
CA GLU A 66 -5.96 -3.57 4.30
C GLU A 66 -6.01 -4.52 3.10
N LEU A 67 -5.99 -5.83 3.38
CA LEU A 67 -6.21 -6.88 2.38
C LEU A 67 -7.65 -7.36 2.47
N PHE A 68 -8.27 -7.59 1.32
CA PHE A 68 -9.61 -8.13 1.25
C PHE A 68 -9.78 -8.98 -0.02
N ARG A 69 -10.67 -9.97 0.04
CA ARG A 69 -11.00 -10.83 -1.10
C ARG A 69 -12.45 -10.63 -1.52
N PRO A 70 -12.71 -9.92 -2.64
CA PRO A 70 -14.06 -9.84 -3.20
C PRO A 70 -14.60 -11.23 -3.57
N HIS A 71 -15.92 -11.36 -3.60
CA HIS A 71 -16.56 -12.57 -4.10
C HIS A 71 -16.18 -12.83 -5.57
N GLY A 72 -15.68 -14.03 -5.84
CA GLY A 72 -15.27 -14.45 -7.18
C GLY A 72 -13.78 -14.24 -7.48
N GLU A 73 -13.05 -13.50 -6.64
CA GLU A 73 -11.60 -13.38 -6.74
C GLU A 73 -10.90 -14.56 -6.07
N THR A 74 -9.80 -15.02 -6.67
CA THR A 74 -9.03 -16.16 -6.17
C THR A 74 -7.93 -15.72 -5.18
N GLN A 75 -7.46 -14.48 -5.32
CA GLN A 75 -6.41 -13.87 -4.50
C GLN A 75 -6.90 -12.58 -3.85
N ASP A 76 -6.18 -12.11 -2.83
CA ASP A 76 -6.51 -10.89 -2.12
C ASP A 76 -6.15 -9.65 -2.96
N LEU A 77 -6.96 -8.61 -2.80
CA LEU A 77 -6.69 -7.28 -3.29
C LEU A 77 -6.20 -6.40 -2.14
N LEU A 78 -5.33 -5.45 -2.46
CA LEU A 78 -4.76 -4.52 -1.49
C LEU A 78 -5.44 -3.17 -1.62
N PHE A 79 -6.19 -2.77 -0.60
CA PHE A 79 -6.70 -1.42 -0.48
C PHE A 79 -5.70 -0.54 0.25
N ILE A 80 -5.43 0.63 -0.31
CA ILE A 80 -4.62 1.67 0.31
C ILE A 80 -5.38 2.98 0.28
N ALA A 81 -5.46 3.64 1.43
CA ALA A 81 -5.84 5.04 1.53
C ALA A 81 -4.65 5.88 1.99
N THR A 82 -4.52 7.07 1.42
CA THR A 82 -3.49 8.03 1.78
C THR A 82 -4.05 9.11 2.70
N GLU A 83 -3.19 9.76 3.48
CA GLU A 83 -3.60 10.88 4.33
C GLU A 83 -4.21 12.06 3.55
N LYS A 84 -3.98 12.14 2.24
CA LYS A 84 -4.61 13.13 1.34
C LYS A 84 -5.97 12.65 0.81
N TYR A 85 -6.57 11.64 1.42
CA TYR A 85 -7.87 11.06 1.03
C TYR A 85 -7.91 10.47 -0.37
N LYS A 86 -6.77 10.23 -1.01
CA LYS A 86 -6.71 9.43 -2.24
C LYS A 86 -6.63 7.96 -1.88
N PHE A 87 -7.38 7.14 -2.59
CA PHE A 87 -7.33 5.69 -2.43
C PHE A 87 -6.99 4.98 -3.74
N CYS A 88 -6.45 3.78 -3.61
CA CYS A 88 -6.34 2.83 -4.71
C CYS A 88 -6.55 1.40 -4.23
N VAL A 89 -7.03 0.56 -5.14
CA VAL A 89 -7.10 -0.89 -4.99
C VAL A 89 -6.09 -1.48 -5.95
N LEU A 90 -5.13 -2.21 -5.41
CA LEU A 90 -4.06 -2.86 -6.15
C LEU A 90 -4.29 -4.36 -6.23
N GLN A 91 -3.88 -4.93 -7.36
CA GLN A 91 -3.81 -6.36 -7.59
C GLN A 91 -2.40 -6.74 -8.04
N TRP A 92 -1.92 -7.90 -7.59
CA TRP A 92 -0.72 -8.49 -8.15
C TRP A 92 -1.03 -9.23 -9.45
N ASP A 93 -0.25 -8.97 -10.49
CA ASP A 93 -0.21 -9.79 -11.69
C ASP A 93 1.03 -10.68 -11.68
N SER A 94 0.81 -12.00 -11.58
CA SER A 94 1.88 -13.00 -11.57
C SER A 94 2.59 -13.13 -12.91
N GLU A 95 1.94 -12.83 -14.03
CA GLU A 95 2.54 -12.98 -15.36
C GLU A 95 3.55 -11.87 -15.65
N SER A 96 3.16 -10.61 -15.40
CA SER A 96 4.04 -9.45 -15.57
C SER A 96 4.93 -9.18 -14.36
N SER A 97 4.62 -9.77 -13.20
CA SER A 97 5.25 -9.43 -11.91
C SER A 97 5.12 -7.94 -11.56
N GLU A 98 3.96 -7.34 -11.89
CA GLU A 98 3.67 -5.94 -11.65
C GLU A 98 2.43 -5.73 -10.77
N LEU A 99 2.35 -4.55 -10.15
CA LEU A 99 1.18 -4.10 -9.41
C LEU A 99 0.23 -3.36 -10.34
N ILE A 100 -0.97 -3.90 -10.52
CA ILE A 100 -2.02 -3.31 -11.33
C ILE A 100 -2.97 -2.52 -10.44
N THR A 101 -3.22 -1.26 -10.79
CA THR A 101 -4.27 -0.46 -10.13
C THR A 101 -5.64 -0.83 -10.72
N ARG A 102 -6.46 -1.52 -9.94
CA ARG A 102 -7.82 -1.92 -10.32
C ARG A 102 -8.82 -0.79 -10.21
N ALA A 103 -8.71 0.00 -9.14
CA ALA A 103 -9.54 1.14 -8.89
C ALA A 103 -8.72 2.23 -8.22
N MET A 104 -9.09 3.49 -8.46
CA MET A 104 -8.51 4.63 -7.77
C MET A 104 -9.54 5.76 -7.67
N GLY A 105 -9.39 6.62 -6.67
CA GLY A 105 -10.25 7.77 -6.51
C GLY A 105 -9.79 8.71 -5.40
N ASP A 106 -10.58 9.76 -5.21
CA ASP A 106 -10.40 10.76 -4.17
C ASP A 106 -11.67 10.78 -3.32
N VAL A 107 -11.54 10.58 -2.01
CA VAL A 107 -12.63 10.60 -1.02
C VAL A 107 -12.52 11.82 -0.10
N SER A 108 -11.79 12.85 -0.51
CA SER A 108 -11.81 14.13 0.20
C SER A 108 -13.18 14.77 0.13
N ASP A 109 -13.65 15.28 1.27
CA ASP A 109 -14.81 16.15 1.35
C ASP A 109 -14.34 17.61 1.49
N SER A 110 -15.06 18.51 0.82
CA SER A 110 -14.91 19.96 0.97
C SER A 110 -15.35 20.46 2.35
N ILE A 111 -16.21 19.68 3.03
CA ILE A 111 -16.77 20.01 4.33
C ILE A 111 -16.42 18.87 5.30
N GLY A 112 -15.67 19.17 6.35
CA GLY A 112 -15.33 18.19 7.37
C GLY A 112 -14.11 18.61 8.17
N ARG A 113 -14.16 18.42 9.48
CA ARG A 113 -12.97 18.59 10.33
C ARG A 113 -12.30 17.23 10.48
N PRO A 114 -10.96 17.13 10.30
CA PRO A 114 -10.24 15.91 10.60
C PRO A 114 -10.49 15.46 12.03
N THR A 115 -10.61 14.15 12.21
CA THR A 115 -10.74 13.51 13.52
C THR A 115 -9.42 13.57 14.29
N ASP A 116 -9.50 13.72 15.60
CA ASP A 116 -8.31 13.80 16.46
C ASP A 116 -7.47 12.50 16.42
N ASN A 117 -8.14 11.36 16.26
CA ASN A 117 -7.49 10.04 16.18
C ASN A 117 -7.02 9.68 14.75
N GLY A 118 -7.12 10.60 13.78
CA GLY A 118 -6.75 10.36 12.40
C GLY A 118 -7.75 9.53 11.60
N GLN A 119 -7.35 9.16 10.39
CA GLN A 119 -8.18 8.41 9.44
C GLN A 119 -8.26 6.94 9.82
N ILE A 120 -9.46 6.37 9.76
CA ILE A 120 -9.71 4.94 9.98
C ILE A 120 -10.42 4.43 8.73
N GLY A 121 -9.84 3.44 8.06
CA GLY A 121 -10.49 2.69 7.00
C GLY A 121 -10.70 1.24 7.45
N ILE A 122 -11.90 0.73 7.24
CA ILE A 122 -12.31 -0.65 7.55
C ILE A 122 -12.99 -1.18 6.30
N ILE A 123 -12.66 -2.42 5.92
CA ILE A 123 -13.17 -3.10 4.72
C ILE A 123 -13.82 -4.41 5.12
#